data_AF-A0A450X7P7-F1
#
_entry.id   AF-A0A450X7P7-F1
#
_cell.length_a   1.000
_cell.length_b   1.000
_cell.length_c   1.000
_cell.angle_alpha   90.00
_cell.angle_beta   90.00
_cell.angle_gamma   90.00
#
_symmetry.space_group_name_H-M   'P 1'
#
loop_
_entity.id
_entity.type
_entity.pdbx_description
1 polymer ?
#
loop_
_entity_poly.entity_id
_entity_poly.type
_entity_poly.pdbx_seq_one_letter_code
_entity_poly.pdbx_strand_id
1 'polypeptide(L)'
;MIVGSPEQAFAAFWDPLDKLVYSKEKIAEIERHLKLYQPYPQEYIKAARAAMERFIRILEAEGVIVRRVESFDHTKSFSTPDWQTPGGFCAANLRDSFMVVGNRIIEAPMCSRSRFFEARAYRKLLNKYAKAGAQLISAGQPNNNLLIP
;
A
#
# COMPACT_ATOMS: atom_id res chain seq x y z
N MET A 1 16.69 0.77 -5.76
CA MET A 1 15.23 0.94 -5.94
C MET A 1 14.49 -0.01 -5.03
N ILE A 2 13.37 0.42 -4.46
CA ILE A 2 12.49 -0.47 -3.67
C ILE A 2 11.32 -0.87 -4.57
N VAL A 3 11.03 -2.17 -4.63
CA VAL A 3 9.86 -2.72 -5.32
C VAL A 3 8.92 -3.30 -4.29
N GLY A 4 7.64 -2.97 -4.41
CA GLY A 4 6.59 -3.43 -3.51
C GLY A 4 6.31 -4.93 -3.60
N SER A 5 5.23 -5.35 -2.96
CA SER A 5 4.77 -6.73 -2.94
C SER A 5 3.26 -6.82 -3.23
N PRO A 6 2.82 -7.74 -4.12
CA PRO A 6 1.40 -8.01 -4.32
C PRO A 6 0.85 -8.98 -3.27
N GLU A 7 1.71 -9.59 -2.44
CA GLU A 7 1.29 -10.61 -1.49
C GLU A 7 0.26 -10.09 -0.50
N GLN A 8 -0.73 -10.94 -0.21
CA GLN A 8 -1.77 -10.68 0.78
C GLN A 8 -2.54 -9.36 0.56
N ALA A 9 -2.56 -8.83 -0.67
CA ALA A 9 -3.35 -7.66 -1.00
C ALA A 9 -4.85 -7.90 -0.76
N PHE A 10 -5.54 -6.85 -0.32
CA PHE A 10 -6.95 -6.87 0.04
C PHE A 10 -7.71 -5.76 -0.68
N ALA A 11 -8.86 -6.10 -1.29
CA ALA A 11 -9.67 -5.18 -2.08
C ALA A 11 -10.53 -4.29 -1.17
N ALA A 12 -9.87 -3.34 -0.50
CA ALA A 12 -10.39 -2.59 0.63
C ALA A 12 -11.29 -1.38 0.28
N PHE A 13 -12.11 -1.47 -0.76
CA PHE A 13 -13.01 -0.40 -1.28
C PHE A 13 -14.12 0.01 -0.27
N TRP A 14 -13.72 0.31 0.96
CA TRP A 14 -14.53 0.55 2.16
C TRP A 14 -14.46 2.02 2.57
N ASP A 15 -13.55 2.80 1.99
CA ASP A 15 -13.32 4.16 2.42
C ASP A 15 -14.40 5.11 1.88
N PRO A 16 -14.91 6.06 2.68
CA PRO A 16 -15.71 7.17 2.16
C PRO A 16 -15.04 7.87 0.96
N LEU A 17 -13.70 7.95 0.93
CA LEU A 17 -12.91 8.44 -0.18
C LEU A 17 -13.18 7.71 -1.49
N ASP A 18 -13.44 6.40 -1.46
CA ASP A 18 -13.66 5.62 -2.68
C ASP A 18 -14.90 6.14 -3.44
N LYS A 19 -15.90 6.68 -2.72
CA LYS A 19 -17.10 7.32 -3.31
C LYS A 19 -16.81 8.70 -3.93
N LEU A 20 -15.72 9.34 -3.56
CA LEU A 20 -15.26 10.60 -4.17
C LEU A 20 -14.40 10.33 -5.41
N VAL A 21 -13.63 9.25 -5.40
CA VAL A 21 -12.72 8.89 -6.49
C VAL A 21 -13.45 8.15 -7.61
N TYR A 22 -14.42 7.30 -7.26
CA TYR A 22 -15.12 6.45 -8.22
C TYR A 22 -16.62 6.76 -8.27
N SER A 23 -17.16 6.85 -9.49
CA SER A 23 -18.62 6.89 -9.69
C SER A 23 -19.23 5.53 -9.35
N LYS A 24 -20.55 5.51 -9.08
CA LYS A 24 -21.27 4.25 -8.81
C LYS A 24 -21.18 3.28 -9.99
N GLU A 25 -21.24 3.81 -11.21
CA GLU A 25 -21.12 3.04 -12.45
C GLU A 25 -19.73 2.41 -12.55
N LYS A 26 -18.68 3.14 -12.15
CA LYS A 26 -17.32 2.63 -12.16
C LYS A 26 -17.10 1.54 -11.12
N ILE A 27 -17.66 1.69 -9.92
CA ILE A 27 -17.62 0.65 -8.88
C ILE A 27 -18.33 -0.62 -9.39
N ALA A 28 -19.53 -0.48 -9.98
CA ALA A 28 -20.26 -1.62 -10.53
C ALA A 28 -19.52 -2.31 -11.68
N GLU A 29 -18.77 -1.57 -12.51
CA GLU A 29 -17.89 -2.14 -13.53
C GLU A 29 -16.74 -2.95 -12.91
N ILE A 30 -16.08 -2.41 -11.88
CA ILE A 30 -15.00 -3.11 -11.16
C ILE A 30 -15.51 -4.42 -10.54
N GLU A 31 -16.69 -4.39 -9.91
CA GLU A 31 -17.29 -5.55 -9.24
C GLU A 31 -17.59 -6.72 -10.19
N ARG A 32 -17.70 -6.49 -11.51
CA ARG A 32 -17.82 -7.57 -12.51
C ARG A 32 -16.56 -8.43 -12.63
N HIS A 33 -15.41 -7.88 -12.27
CA HIS A 33 -14.11 -8.53 -12.43
C HIS A 33 -13.41 -8.79 -11.10
N LEU A 34 -13.67 -7.96 -10.09
CA LEU A 34 -13.06 -8.05 -8.77
C LEU A 34 -14.13 -7.88 -7.71
N LYS A 35 -14.44 -8.97 -7.00
CA LYS A 35 -15.28 -8.90 -5.82
C LYS A 35 -14.51 -8.16 -4.71
N LEU A 36 -15.12 -7.09 -4.21
CA LEU A 36 -14.56 -6.19 -3.20
C LEU A 36 -14.68 -6.77 -1.78
N TYR A 37 -14.01 -6.13 -0.83
CA TYR A 37 -14.04 -6.44 0.61
C TYR A 37 -13.47 -7.82 0.98
N GLN A 38 -12.52 -8.30 0.20
CA GLN A 38 -11.89 -9.60 0.39
C GLN A 38 -10.46 -9.61 -0.17
N PRO A 39 -9.65 -10.64 0.14
CA PRO A 39 -8.35 -10.80 -0.49
C PRO A 39 -8.46 -10.85 -2.01
N TYR A 40 -7.45 -10.34 -2.71
CA TYR A 40 -7.39 -10.44 -4.16
C TYR A 40 -7.35 -11.93 -4.61
N PRO A 41 -7.96 -12.26 -5.76
CA PRO A 41 -7.87 -13.61 -6.33
C PRO A 41 -6.42 -14.06 -6.49
N GLN A 42 -6.12 -15.30 -6.12
CA GLN A 42 -4.75 -15.84 -6.18
C GLN A 42 -4.16 -15.83 -7.59
N GLU A 43 -5.01 -15.97 -8.62
CA GLU A 43 -4.60 -15.83 -10.02
C GLU A 43 -4.04 -14.44 -10.32
N TYR A 44 -4.66 -13.39 -9.77
CA TYR A 44 -4.23 -12.00 -9.96
C TYR A 44 -2.92 -11.76 -9.20
N ILE A 45 -2.80 -12.27 -7.98
CA ILE A 45 -1.55 -12.21 -7.21
C ILE A 45 -0.41 -12.91 -7.95
N LYS A 46 -0.66 -14.11 -8.49
CA LYS A 46 0.34 -14.88 -9.24
C LYS A 46 0.78 -14.14 -10.51
N ALA A 47 -0.17 -13.58 -11.26
CA ALA A 47 0.12 -12.80 -12.46
C ALA A 47 0.93 -11.52 -12.13
N ALA A 48 0.52 -10.78 -11.10
CA ALA A 48 1.22 -9.59 -10.63
C ALA A 48 2.63 -9.90 -10.14
N ARG A 49 2.80 -10.97 -9.34
CA ARG A 49 4.11 -11.46 -8.90
C ARG A 49 5.01 -11.76 -10.08
N ALA A 50 4.52 -12.53 -11.06
CA ALA A 50 5.31 -12.88 -12.24
C ALA A 50 5.72 -11.63 -13.06
N ALA A 51 4.83 -10.64 -13.18
CA ALA A 51 5.16 -9.37 -13.82
C ALA A 51 6.22 -8.57 -13.04
N MET A 52 6.08 -8.48 -11.72
CA MET A 52 7.05 -7.81 -10.86
C MET A 52 8.42 -8.51 -10.89
N GLU A 53 8.48 -9.84 -10.87
CA GLU A 53 9.75 -10.57 -11.00
C GLU A 53 10.46 -10.28 -12.32
N ARG A 54 9.72 -10.20 -13.43
CA ARG A 54 10.30 -9.79 -14.72
C ARG A 54 10.85 -8.36 -14.67
N PHE A 55 10.08 -7.44 -14.09
CA PHE A 55 10.53 -6.05 -13.95
C PHE A 55 11.78 -5.93 -13.07
N ILE A 56 11.84 -6.67 -11.97
CA ILE A 56 12.99 -6.71 -11.08
C ILE A 56 14.24 -7.22 -11.82
N ARG A 57 14.11 -8.30 -12.60
CA ARG A 57 15.22 -8.83 -13.40
C ARG A 57 15.76 -7.81 -14.39
N ILE A 58 14.89 -7.02 -15.02
CA ILE A 58 15.30 -5.94 -15.93
C ILE A 58 16.08 -4.89 -15.15
N LEU A 59 15.55 -4.42 -14.02
CA LEU A 59 16.24 -3.44 -13.17
C LEU A 59 17.63 -3.92 -12.71
N GLU A 60 17.73 -5.17 -12.27
CA GLU A 60 18.99 -5.76 -11.84
C GLU A 60 19.98 -5.93 -13.00
N ALA A 61 19.50 -6.29 -14.21
CA ALA A 61 20.33 -6.34 -15.42
C ALA A 61 20.89 -4.96 -15.80
N GLU A 62 20.15 -3.88 -15.53
CA GLU A 62 20.59 -2.49 -15.68
C GLU A 62 21.47 -2.00 -14.50
N GLY A 63 21.90 -2.90 -13.60
CA GLY A 63 22.77 -2.58 -12.47
C GLY A 63 22.05 -1.89 -11.29
N VAL A 64 20.73 -1.80 -11.31
CA VAL A 64 19.96 -1.22 -10.20
C VAL A 64 19.91 -2.19 -9.03
N ILE A 65 20.34 -1.75 -7.86
CA ILE A 65 20.19 -2.52 -6.62
C ILE A 65 18.71 -2.51 -6.20
N VAL A 66 18.04 -3.65 -6.35
CA VAL A 66 16.64 -3.83 -5.94
C VAL A 66 16.55 -4.22 -4.45
N ARG A 67 15.52 -3.71 -3.78
CA ARG A 67 15.18 -4.00 -2.40
C ARG A 67 13.72 -4.42 -2.33
N ARG A 68 13.46 -5.58 -1.72
CA ARG A 68 12.14 -6.15 -1.53
C ARG A 68 11.63 -5.81 -0.14
N VAL A 69 10.31 -5.71 -0.04
CA VAL A 69 9.60 -5.51 1.22
C VAL A 69 9.09 -6.84 1.74
N GLU A 70 8.90 -6.94 3.05
CA GLU A 70 8.37 -8.17 3.63
C GLU A 70 6.88 -8.31 3.34
N SER A 71 6.39 -9.54 3.26
CA SER A 71 4.95 -9.78 3.21
C SER A 71 4.32 -9.25 4.49
N PHE A 72 3.21 -8.54 4.33
CA PHE A 72 2.41 -8.06 5.44
C PHE A 72 0.97 -8.53 5.21
N ASP A 73 0.34 -9.06 6.25
CA ASP A 73 -1.01 -9.57 6.14
C ASP A 73 -2.02 -8.42 6.15
N HIS A 74 -2.40 -7.94 4.97
CA HIS A 74 -3.41 -6.90 4.81
C HIS A 74 -4.85 -7.44 4.95
N THR A 75 -5.04 -8.74 5.20
CA THR A 75 -6.38 -9.31 5.39
C THR A 75 -6.92 -9.12 6.81
N LYS A 76 -6.06 -8.66 7.74
CA LYS A 76 -6.43 -8.45 9.13
C LYS A 76 -7.21 -7.15 9.30
N SER A 77 -8.37 -7.25 9.94
CA SER A 77 -9.14 -6.10 10.39
C SER A 77 -8.37 -5.33 11.48
N PHE A 78 -8.59 -4.01 11.52
CA PHE A 78 -8.06 -3.15 12.58
C PHE A 78 -8.98 -1.95 12.80
N SER A 79 -8.78 -1.26 13.93
CA SER A 79 -9.55 -0.08 14.30
C SER A 79 -8.68 0.99 14.96
N THR A 80 -9.20 2.21 14.91
CA THR A 80 -8.83 3.35 15.76
C THR A 80 -9.97 3.61 16.74
N PRO A 81 -9.85 4.57 17.68
CA PRO A 81 -10.99 4.99 18.50
C PRO A 81 -12.20 5.49 17.70
N ASP A 82 -11.99 5.92 16.45
CA ASP A 82 -13.02 6.60 15.67
C ASP A 82 -13.62 5.78 14.52
N TRP A 83 -12.88 4.80 13.98
CA TRP A 83 -13.33 3.99 12.86
C TRP A 83 -12.66 2.61 12.85
N GLN A 84 -13.20 1.68 12.07
CA GLN A 84 -12.67 0.33 11.88
C GLN A 84 -12.63 -0.04 10.41
N THR A 85 -11.77 -0.97 10.00
CA THR A 85 -11.73 -1.49 8.62
C THR A 85 -11.62 -3.01 8.65
N PRO A 86 -12.27 -3.74 7.71
CA PRO A 86 -12.17 -5.21 7.64
C PRO A 86 -10.78 -5.69 7.22
N GLY A 87 -9.96 -4.83 6.61
CA GLY A 87 -8.62 -5.15 6.15
C GLY A 87 -7.80 -3.90 5.84
N GLY A 88 -6.51 -4.10 5.58
CA GLY A 88 -5.65 -3.11 4.95
C GLY A 88 -5.81 -3.10 3.42
N PHE A 89 -4.88 -2.45 2.70
CA PHE A 89 -4.89 -2.41 1.23
C PHE A 89 -3.82 -3.33 0.61
N CYS A 90 -2.61 -2.84 0.36
CA CYS A 90 -1.50 -3.64 -0.17
C CYS A 90 -0.15 -2.94 0.07
N ALA A 91 0.95 -3.66 -0.16
CA ALA A 91 2.30 -3.10 -0.16
C ALA A 91 2.88 -3.00 -1.58
N ALA A 92 2.04 -2.91 -2.61
CA ALA A 92 2.47 -2.88 -4.00
C ALA A 92 2.96 -1.48 -4.43
N ASN A 93 2.29 -0.43 -3.94
CA ASN A 93 2.43 0.94 -4.43
C ASN A 93 3.20 1.84 -3.46
N LEU A 94 4.48 1.52 -3.22
CA LEU A 94 5.36 2.30 -2.34
C LEU A 94 5.32 3.81 -2.60
N ARG A 95 5.21 4.20 -3.87
CA ARG A 95 5.26 5.60 -4.30
C ARG A 95 4.16 6.46 -3.67
N ASP A 96 3.04 5.85 -3.32
CA ASP A 96 1.90 6.55 -2.73
C ASP A 96 2.19 6.97 -1.28
N SER A 97 2.93 6.13 -0.54
CA SER A 97 3.18 6.34 0.89
C SER A 97 4.52 6.97 1.21
N PHE A 98 5.48 6.98 0.26
CA PHE A 98 6.83 7.46 0.55
C PHE A 98 7.43 8.34 -0.54
N MET A 99 8.08 9.42 -0.11
CA MET A 99 8.87 10.31 -0.95
C MET A 99 10.29 10.42 -0.42
N VAL A 100 11.28 10.44 -1.32
CA VAL A 100 12.69 10.63 -0.97
C VAL A 100 13.15 12.01 -1.42
N VAL A 101 13.71 12.80 -0.51
CA VAL A 101 14.26 14.14 -0.78
C VAL A 101 15.64 14.25 -0.12
N GLY A 102 16.69 14.21 -0.93
CA GLY A 102 18.07 14.11 -0.42
C GLY A 102 18.25 12.84 0.42
N ASN A 103 18.68 12.99 1.68
CA ASN A 103 18.83 11.89 2.64
C ASN A 103 17.58 11.63 3.49
N ARG A 104 16.44 12.26 3.17
CA ARG A 104 15.18 12.14 3.91
C ARG A 104 14.23 11.18 3.21
N ILE A 105 13.63 10.27 3.98
CA ILE A 105 12.50 9.46 3.55
C ILE A 105 11.28 9.98 4.31
N ILE A 106 10.31 10.51 3.57
CA ILE A 106 9.11 11.14 4.09
C ILE A 106 7.95 10.15 3.91
N GLU A 107 7.35 9.72 5.01
CA GLU A 107 6.13 8.93 5.06
C GLU A 107 4.92 9.86 4.98
N ALA A 108 4.12 9.68 3.93
CA ALA A 108 2.92 10.46 3.67
C ALA A 108 1.77 9.99 4.57
N PRO A 109 0.91 10.93 5.05
CA PRO A 109 -0.26 10.57 5.82
C PRO A 109 -1.37 10.14 4.86
N MET A 110 -1.72 8.86 4.86
CA MET A 110 -2.67 8.32 3.90
C MET A 110 -4.11 8.76 4.25
N CYS A 111 -4.84 9.24 3.24
CA CYS A 111 -6.23 9.67 3.40
C CYS A 111 -7.23 8.51 3.48
N SER A 112 -6.86 7.31 3.03
CA SER A 112 -7.69 6.12 3.15
C SER A 112 -7.39 5.34 4.45
N ARG A 113 -8.45 5.01 5.18
CA ARG A 113 -8.49 4.18 6.40
C ARG A 113 -7.81 2.83 6.19
N SER A 114 -8.05 2.16 5.06
CA SER A 114 -7.42 0.87 4.73
C SER A 114 -5.89 0.97 4.55
N ARG A 115 -5.38 2.17 4.28
CA ARG A 115 -3.95 2.45 4.05
C ARG A 115 -3.25 3.01 5.28
N PHE A 116 -3.96 3.19 6.40
CA PHE A 116 -3.44 3.84 7.61
C PHE A 116 -2.19 3.15 8.18
N PHE A 117 -2.14 1.82 8.14
CA PHE A 117 -0.98 1.03 8.59
C PHE A 117 -0.14 0.47 7.44
N GLU A 118 -0.29 0.97 6.21
CA GLU A 118 0.43 0.47 5.02
C GLU A 118 1.95 0.55 5.18
N ALA A 119 2.44 1.61 5.84
CA ALA A 119 3.85 1.80 6.14
C ALA A 119 4.47 0.66 6.96
N ARG A 120 3.67 -0.13 7.71
CA ARG A 120 4.17 -1.27 8.51
C ARG A 120 4.91 -2.29 7.67
N ALA A 121 4.48 -2.55 6.43
CA ALA A 121 5.14 -3.47 5.50
C ALA A 121 6.59 -3.05 5.18
N TYR A 122 6.91 -1.76 5.32
CA TYR A 122 8.19 -1.19 4.95
C TYR A 122 9.11 -0.95 6.15
N ARG A 123 8.60 -1.01 7.40
CA ARG A 123 9.33 -0.56 8.60
C ARG A 123 10.68 -1.25 8.80
N LYS A 124 10.80 -2.55 8.54
CA LYS A 124 12.10 -3.24 8.66
C LYS A 124 13.14 -2.66 7.70
N LEU A 125 12.76 -2.37 6.46
CA LEU A 125 13.65 -1.80 5.45
C LEU A 125 13.98 -0.33 5.77
N LEU A 126 12.98 0.46 6.15
CA LEU A 126 13.17 1.86 6.54
C LEU A 126 14.09 1.98 7.77
N ASN A 127 13.93 1.11 8.76
CA ASN A 127 14.80 1.07 9.94
C ASN A 127 16.25 0.75 9.58
N LYS A 128 16.51 -0.07 8.54
CA LYS A 128 17.87 -0.30 8.04
C LYS A 128 18.46 0.97 7.43
N TYR A 129 17.70 1.73 6.66
CA TYR A 129 18.17 3.00 6.11
C TYR A 129 18.39 4.05 7.20
N ALA A 130 17.51 4.12 8.19
CA ALA A 130 17.70 5.01 9.33
C ALA A 130 19.01 4.75 10.07
N LYS A 131 19.30 3.46 10.35
CA LYS A 131 20.58 3.03 10.95
C LYS A 131 21.79 3.34 10.08
N ALA A 132 21.61 3.44 8.76
CA ALA A 132 22.64 3.84 7.81
C ALA A 132 22.73 5.36 7.58
N GLY A 133 21.99 6.18 8.36
CA GLY A 133 22.06 7.64 8.33
C GLY A 133 20.95 8.34 7.54
N ALA A 134 19.95 7.63 7.02
CA ALA A 134 18.77 8.25 6.43
C ALA A 134 17.90 8.91 7.51
N GLN A 135 17.33 10.07 7.21
CA GLN A 135 16.37 10.74 8.09
C GLN A 135 14.96 10.23 7.76
N LEU A 136 14.33 9.53 8.71
CA LEU A 136 12.92 9.13 8.57
C LEU A 136 12.02 10.23 9.14
N ILE A 137 11.13 10.77 8.32
CA ILE A 137 10.17 11.79 8.70
C ILE A 137 8.77 11.21 8.46
N SER A 138 7.92 11.20 9.49
CA SER A 138 6.51 10.90 9.33
C SER A 138 5.73 12.20 9.34
N ALA A 139 4.92 12.43 8.30
CA ALA A 139 3.92 13.46 8.36
C ALA A 139 2.88 13.14 9.45
N GLY A 140 2.22 14.17 9.98
CA GLY A 140 1.15 14.01 10.96
C GLY A 140 -0.02 13.24 10.37
N GLN A 141 -0.44 12.18 11.06
CA GLN A 141 -1.55 11.34 10.59
C GLN A 141 -2.85 12.15 10.58
N PRO A 142 -3.69 12.02 9.53
CA PRO A 142 -4.92 12.78 9.46
C PRO A 142 -5.96 12.17 10.41
N ASN A 143 -6.87 13.01 10.87
CA ASN A 143 -8.10 12.48 11.44
C ASN A 143 -8.99 11.98 10.29
N ASN A 144 -8.96 10.68 9.99
CA ASN A 144 -9.77 10.05 8.92
C ASN A 144 -11.27 9.90 9.31
N ASN A 145 -11.75 10.76 10.21
CA ASN A 145 -13.15 10.95 10.60
C ASN A 145 -13.95 11.78 9.61
N LEU A 146 -13.43 12.06 8.41
CA LEU A 146 -14.18 12.72 7.35
C LEU A 146 -15.38 11.83 6.96
N LEU A 147 -16.46 11.98 7.72
CA LEU A 147 -17.82 11.90 7.26
C LEU A 147 -17.91 13.00 6.21
N ILE A 148 -17.64 12.64 4.97
CA ILE A 148 -18.15 13.41 3.86
C ILE A 148 -19.68 13.44 4.09
N PRO A 149 -20.32 14.61 4.14
CA PRO A 149 -21.76 14.71 4.37
C PRO A 149 -22.57 13.85 3.41
#